data_AF-A0A0Q8P8L1-F1
#
_entry.id   AF-A0A0Q8P8L1-F1
#
_cell.length_a   1.000
_cell.length_b   1.000
_cell.length_c   1.000
_cell.angle_alpha   90.00
_cell.angle_beta   90.00
_cell.angle_gamma   90.00
#
_symmetry.space_group_name_H-M   'P 1'
#
loop_
_entity.id
_entity.type
_entity.pdbx_description
1 polymer ?
#
loop_
_entity_poly.entity_id
_entity_poly.type
_entity_poly.pdbx_seq_one_letter_code
_entity_poly.pdbx_strand_id
1 'polypeptide(L)'
;MSPEVSRRTLLGGAAAAAVLSALPLSVREALAAPGKPGRLTDIQHVVVLMQENRAFDHYFGTLPGVRGFGDRAAVRGVNGRSLFHQPDPSRKEGHLLPFPMNAAHTSAYQQGAPAFGFVDSMKAWNDGLADGAVSRRSSGWLGQGYYEPADMPFYNAIASVFTTCDAYHASVQCNTNTNRDHFMTGTSGGTVRDVPVTDNSYIPGGYEWTTYAERLERAGISWKTYQALDNYDDNALAWFAPFQQAKPGESLYERGMRMAGDPAKEKDPFAMGDALVEAFTADIQADRLPQVSWMVAPAALSEHANYAPPSEYTDVDLVLYLRKCGEHANYALAG
;
A
#
# COMPACT_ATOMS: atom_id res chain seq x y z
N MET A 1 -15.81 -27.29 40.50
CA MET A 1 -15.21 -27.78 39.23
C MET A 1 -14.46 -26.62 38.62
N SER A 2 -13.12 -26.67 38.63
CA SER A 2 -12.31 -25.66 37.96
C SER A 2 -12.46 -25.86 36.44
N PRO A 3 -12.74 -24.82 35.64
CA PRO A 3 -12.80 -24.98 34.19
C PRO A 3 -11.42 -25.43 33.68
N GLU A 4 -11.38 -26.60 33.02
CA GLU A 4 -10.16 -27.12 32.39
C GLU A 4 -9.80 -26.22 31.22
N VAL A 5 -8.67 -25.51 31.32
CA VAL A 5 -8.14 -24.70 30.23
C VAL A 5 -7.57 -25.63 29.17
N SER A 6 -8.27 -25.75 28.03
CA SER A 6 -7.80 -26.58 26.93
C SER A 6 -6.56 -25.96 26.25
N ARG A 7 -5.69 -26.79 25.66
CA ARG A 7 -4.54 -26.30 24.85
C ARG A 7 -4.99 -25.36 23.74
N ARG A 8 -6.17 -25.58 23.14
CA ARG A 8 -6.74 -24.71 22.11
C ARG A 8 -7.12 -23.34 22.67
N THR A 9 -7.66 -23.29 23.89
CA THR A 9 -7.97 -22.05 24.60
C THR A 9 -6.70 -21.29 24.97
N LEU A 10 -5.67 -22.00 25.44
CA LEU A 10 -4.37 -21.41 25.78
C LEU A 10 -3.65 -20.87 24.54
N LEU A 11 -3.56 -21.65 23.46
CA LEU A 11 -2.93 -21.24 22.20
C LEU A 11 -3.71 -20.11 21.51
N GLY A 12 -5.04 -20.18 21.52
CA GLY A 12 -5.89 -19.10 21.00
C GLY A 12 -5.73 -17.80 21.80
N GLY A 13 -5.65 -17.90 23.13
CA GLY A 13 -5.40 -16.74 24.00
C GLY A 13 -4.01 -16.13 23.80
N ALA A 14 -2.97 -16.95 23.65
CA ALA A 14 -1.61 -16.47 23.37
C ALA A 14 -1.49 -15.80 21.99
N ALA A 15 -2.12 -16.38 20.96
CA ALA A 15 -2.16 -15.79 19.61
C ALA A 15 -2.90 -14.45 19.61
N ALA A 16 -4.05 -14.36 20.31
CA ALA A 16 -4.79 -13.11 20.45
C ALA A 16 -3.98 -12.03 21.19
N ALA A 17 -3.24 -12.40 22.24
CA ALA A 17 -2.39 -11.45 22.97
C ALA A 17 -1.23 -10.93 22.10
N ALA A 18 -0.60 -11.79 21.30
CA ALA A 18 0.49 -11.39 20.39
C ALA A 18 0.00 -10.42 19.31
N VAL A 19 -1.15 -10.70 18.69
CA VAL A 19 -1.81 -9.78 17.74
C VAL A 19 -2.10 -8.44 18.41
N LEU A 20 -2.70 -8.46 19.61
CA LEU A 20 -3.03 -7.24 20.34
C LEU A 20 -1.78 -6.42 20.68
N SER A 21 -0.66 -7.05 21.02
CA SER A 21 0.60 -6.32 21.31
C SER A 21 1.25 -5.71 20.07
N ALA A 22 1.08 -6.32 18.89
CA ALA A 22 1.53 -5.76 17.63
C ALA A 22 0.63 -4.60 17.15
N LEU A 23 -0.57 -4.48 17.72
CA LEU A 23 -1.46 -3.36 17.46
C LEU A 23 -1.09 -2.12 18.29
N PRO A 24 -1.19 -0.93 17.70
CA PRO A 24 -1.07 0.33 18.41
C PRO A 24 -2.16 0.49 19.46
N LEU A 25 -1.85 1.22 20.54
CA LEU A 25 -2.76 1.42 21.66
C LEU A 25 -4.14 1.92 21.24
N SER A 26 -4.18 2.85 20.31
CA SER A 26 -5.39 3.46 19.79
C SER A 26 -6.22 2.55 18.90
N VAL A 27 -5.60 1.65 18.10
CA VAL A 27 -6.36 0.57 17.44
C VAL A 27 -6.99 -0.30 18.52
N ARG A 28 -6.23 -0.67 19.55
CA ARG A 28 -6.74 -1.49 20.64
C ARG A 28 -7.92 -0.83 21.35
N GLU A 29 -7.83 0.46 21.63
CA GLU A 29 -8.89 1.27 22.24
C GLU A 29 -10.12 1.36 21.32
N ALA A 30 -9.93 1.62 20.03
CA ALA A 30 -11.01 1.67 19.04
C ALA A 30 -11.72 0.31 18.90
N LEU A 31 -10.97 -0.80 18.88
CA LEU A 31 -11.52 -2.17 18.83
C LEU A 31 -12.21 -2.58 20.14
N ALA A 32 -11.81 -2.00 21.27
CA ALA A 32 -12.46 -2.23 22.57
C ALA A 32 -13.79 -1.46 22.70
N ALA A 33 -14.00 -0.42 21.89
CA ALA A 33 -15.24 0.32 21.88
C ALA A 33 -16.40 -0.54 21.33
N PRO A 34 -17.61 -0.45 21.89
CA PRO A 34 -18.74 -1.21 21.40
C PRO A 34 -19.09 -0.81 19.97
N GLY A 35 -18.98 -1.77 19.04
CA GLY A 35 -19.33 -1.57 17.64
C GLY A 35 -20.80 -1.18 17.47
N LYS A 36 -21.05 -0.15 16.66
CA LYS A 36 -22.40 0.22 16.19
C LYS A 36 -22.48 -0.08 14.70
N PRO A 37 -23.62 -0.57 14.18
CA PRO A 37 -23.80 -0.69 12.74
C PRO A 37 -23.61 0.67 12.06
N GLY A 38 -22.59 0.79 11.21
CA GLY A 38 -22.33 1.99 10.42
C GLY A 38 -23.06 1.97 9.09
N ARG A 39 -23.29 3.16 8.52
CA ARG A 39 -23.75 3.39 7.14
C ARG A 39 -22.61 4.04 6.36
N LEU A 40 -22.62 3.91 5.03
CA LEU A 40 -21.67 4.62 4.17
C LEU A 40 -21.74 6.15 4.37
N THR A 41 -22.90 6.67 4.73
CA THR A 41 -23.10 8.10 5.05
C THR A 41 -22.44 8.54 6.36
N ASP A 42 -22.00 7.61 7.19
CA ASP A 42 -21.30 7.91 8.44
C ASP A 42 -19.80 8.16 8.21
N ILE A 43 -19.28 7.83 7.01
CA ILE A 43 -17.90 8.09 6.61
C ILE A 43 -17.77 9.57 6.26
N GLN A 44 -17.08 10.32 7.11
CA GLN A 44 -16.84 11.76 6.92
C GLN A 44 -15.52 12.03 6.19
N HIS A 45 -14.53 11.15 6.38
CA HIS A 45 -13.18 11.29 5.84
C HIS A 45 -12.70 9.98 5.26
N VAL A 46 -12.09 10.04 4.08
CA VAL A 46 -11.36 8.93 3.45
C VAL A 46 -9.90 9.32 3.37
N VAL A 47 -9.04 8.58 4.07
CA VAL A 47 -7.59 8.75 4.03
C VAL A 47 -7.01 7.60 3.23
N VAL A 48 -6.26 7.91 2.18
CA VAL A 48 -5.70 6.92 1.28
C VAL A 48 -4.18 7.00 1.31
N LEU A 49 -3.55 5.88 1.69
CA LEU A 49 -2.13 5.64 1.55
C LEU A 49 -1.95 4.58 0.46
N MET A 50 -1.18 4.92 -0.57
CA MET A 50 -0.77 3.96 -1.60
C MET A 50 0.74 3.73 -1.46
N GLN A 51 1.11 2.48 -1.23
CA GLN A 51 2.49 2.02 -1.06
C GLN A 51 3.07 1.50 -2.39
N GLU A 52 4.38 1.28 -2.43
CA GLU A 52 5.17 0.69 -3.53
C GLU A 52 5.77 -0.66 -3.09
N ASN A 53 6.44 -1.44 -3.94
CA ASN A 53 5.77 -2.27 -4.94
C ASN A 53 5.69 -3.71 -4.42
N ARG A 54 4.83 -3.97 -3.43
CA ARG A 54 4.67 -5.29 -2.84
C ARG A 54 3.41 -5.97 -3.36
N ALA A 55 3.55 -7.18 -3.89
CA ALA A 55 2.40 -7.99 -4.27
C ALA A 55 1.66 -8.48 -3.01
N PHE A 56 0.35 -8.71 -3.11
CA PHE A 56 -0.47 -9.23 -2.02
C PHE A 56 0.14 -10.49 -1.37
N ASP A 57 0.51 -11.47 -2.19
CA ASP A 57 1.08 -12.74 -1.72
C ASP A 57 2.42 -12.58 -1.01
N HIS A 58 3.14 -11.48 -1.25
CA HIS A 58 4.40 -11.17 -0.56
C HIS A 58 4.14 -10.90 0.93
N TYR A 59 3.02 -10.25 1.29
CA TYR A 59 2.70 -9.84 2.68
C TYR A 59 1.70 -10.78 3.32
N PHE A 60 0.73 -11.23 2.54
CA PHE A 60 -0.48 -11.86 3.04
C PHE A 60 -0.76 -13.22 2.41
N GLY A 61 0.15 -13.76 1.57
CA GLY A 61 -0.07 -15.06 0.92
C GLY A 61 -0.23 -16.23 1.91
N THR A 62 0.22 -16.06 3.16
CA THR A 62 0.05 -17.02 4.26
C THR A 62 -1.12 -16.70 5.20
N LEU A 63 -1.81 -15.57 5.00
CA LEU A 63 -2.89 -15.12 5.88
C LEU A 63 -4.09 -16.08 5.81
N PRO A 64 -4.60 -16.59 6.95
CA PRO A 64 -5.75 -17.49 6.92
C PRO A 64 -7.00 -16.83 6.30
N GLY A 65 -7.64 -17.53 5.36
CA GLY A 65 -8.91 -17.10 4.75
C GLY A 65 -8.78 -16.39 3.40
N VAL A 66 -7.56 -16.03 2.99
CA VAL A 66 -7.31 -15.43 1.67
C VAL A 66 -7.06 -16.51 0.60
N ARG A 67 -7.22 -16.14 -0.67
CA ARG A 67 -6.81 -16.95 -1.83
C ARG A 67 -5.29 -16.90 -2.05
N GLY A 68 -4.54 -17.38 -1.07
CA GLY A 68 -3.07 -17.40 -1.05
C GLY A 68 -2.47 -18.81 -1.18
N PHE A 69 -1.29 -19.03 -0.60
CA PHE A 69 -0.53 -20.28 -0.74
C PHE A 69 -1.22 -21.51 -0.14
N GLY A 70 -2.14 -21.30 0.80
CA GLY A 70 -2.98 -22.35 1.39
C GLY A 70 -4.23 -22.70 0.58
N ASP A 71 -4.51 -22.00 -0.52
CA ASP A 71 -5.73 -22.20 -1.30
C ASP A 71 -5.71 -23.54 -2.05
N ARG A 72 -6.65 -24.41 -1.68
CA ARG A 72 -6.83 -25.73 -2.32
C ARG A 72 -7.46 -25.63 -3.71
N ALA A 73 -8.10 -24.51 -4.02
CA ALA A 73 -8.68 -24.19 -5.31
C ALA A 73 -7.75 -23.36 -6.20
N ALA A 74 -6.47 -23.19 -5.80
CA ALA A 74 -5.49 -22.49 -6.61
C ALA A 74 -5.48 -23.00 -8.06
N VAL A 75 -5.51 -22.06 -9.00
CA VAL A 75 -5.51 -22.36 -10.44
C VAL A 75 -4.33 -23.26 -10.77
N ARG A 76 -4.58 -24.26 -11.61
CA ARG A 76 -3.55 -25.18 -12.10
C ARG A 76 -3.07 -24.73 -13.46
N GLY A 77 -1.75 -24.68 -13.63
CA GLY A 77 -1.12 -24.45 -14.92
C GLY A 77 -1.26 -25.64 -15.85
N VAL A 78 -0.77 -25.49 -17.09
CA VAL A 78 -0.83 -26.51 -18.15
C VAL A 78 -0.11 -27.82 -17.78
N ASN A 79 0.83 -27.76 -16.84
CA ASN A 79 1.55 -28.92 -16.31
C ASN A 79 0.78 -29.67 -15.18
N GLY A 80 -0.45 -29.25 -14.87
CA GLY A 80 -1.29 -29.81 -13.82
C GLY A 80 -0.91 -29.42 -12.39
N ARG A 81 0.15 -28.64 -12.19
CA ARG A 81 0.56 -28.11 -10.89
C ARG A 81 -0.13 -26.78 -10.61
N SER A 82 -0.22 -26.39 -9.34
CA SER A 82 -0.67 -25.04 -8.99
C SER A 82 0.23 -23.99 -9.65
N LEU A 83 -0.33 -22.83 -10.03
CA LEU A 83 0.40 -21.68 -10.58
C LEU A 83 1.56 -21.22 -9.68
N PHE A 84 1.56 -21.55 -8.39
CA PHE A 84 2.71 -21.29 -7.52
C PHE A 84 3.98 -22.05 -7.96
N HIS A 85 3.88 -23.11 -8.76
CA HIS A 85 5.05 -23.80 -9.33
C HIS A 85 5.54 -23.09 -10.59
N GLN A 86 6.25 -21.97 -10.41
CA GLN A 86 6.75 -21.19 -11.55
C GLN A 86 7.93 -21.88 -12.23
N PRO A 87 7.90 -22.12 -13.55
CA PRO A 87 9.00 -22.72 -14.31
C PRO A 87 10.35 -22.06 -14.06
N ASP A 88 11.34 -22.87 -13.74
CA ASP A 88 12.74 -22.48 -13.53
C ASP A 88 13.66 -23.64 -13.98
N PRO A 89 14.12 -23.64 -15.24
CA PRO A 89 14.94 -24.71 -15.79
C PRO A 89 16.35 -24.76 -15.18
N SER A 90 16.77 -23.74 -14.42
CA SER A 90 18.05 -23.77 -13.71
C SER A 90 18.02 -24.68 -12.47
N ARG A 91 16.82 -25.03 -11.99
CA ARG A 91 16.60 -25.90 -10.84
C ARG A 91 16.38 -27.34 -11.26
N LYS A 92 16.82 -28.27 -10.41
CA LYS A 92 16.66 -29.72 -10.62
C LYS A 92 15.18 -30.12 -10.72
N GLU A 93 14.34 -29.47 -9.94
CA GLU A 93 12.89 -29.67 -9.89
C GLU A 93 12.16 -29.05 -11.09
N GLY A 94 12.86 -28.23 -11.90
CA GLY A 94 12.33 -27.52 -13.06
C GLY A 94 11.39 -26.36 -12.73
N HIS A 95 11.23 -26.00 -11.46
CA HIS A 95 10.38 -24.92 -10.99
C HIS A 95 10.88 -24.32 -9.67
N LEU A 96 10.40 -23.12 -9.36
CA LEU A 96 10.55 -22.44 -8.09
C LEU A 96 9.17 -22.25 -7.46
N LEU A 97 9.03 -22.68 -6.21
CA LEU A 97 7.88 -22.40 -5.36
C LEU A 97 8.08 -21.09 -4.59
N PRO A 98 7.00 -20.48 -4.08
CA PRO A 98 7.11 -19.42 -3.08
C PRO A 98 7.94 -19.91 -1.89
N PHE A 99 8.78 -19.04 -1.36
CA PHE A 99 9.65 -19.37 -0.23
C PHE A 99 9.67 -18.25 0.82
N PRO A 100 9.76 -18.59 2.12
CA PRO A 100 9.85 -17.59 3.17
C PRO A 100 11.22 -16.90 3.08
N MET A 101 11.22 -15.57 3.14
CA MET A 101 12.45 -14.78 3.05
C MET A 101 13.22 -14.73 4.38
N ASN A 102 12.55 -15.02 5.52
CA ASN A 102 13.14 -15.07 6.86
C ASN A 102 13.88 -13.77 7.18
N ALA A 103 13.12 -12.69 7.30
CA ALA A 103 13.66 -11.34 7.42
C ALA A 103 14.38 -11.11 8.76
N ALA A 104 14.10 -11.92 9.78
CA ALA A 104 14.85 -11.94 11.03
C ALA A 104 16.34 -12.32 10.87
N HIS A 105 16.69 -13.02 9.79
CA HIS A 105 18.05 -13.53 9.57
C HIS A 105 18.66 -13.14 8.22
N THR A 106 17.94 -12.39 7.40
CA THR A 106 18.40 -11.96 6.07
C THR A 106 18.05 -10.50 5.83
N SER A 107 18.65 -9.88 4.81
CA SER A 107 18.27 -8.53 4.35
C SER A 107 17.02 -8.54 3.47
N ALA A 108 16.05 -9.44 3.72
CA ALA A 108 14.83 -9.67 2.93
C ALA A 108 14.10 -8.39 2.51
N TYR A 109 14.05 -7.45 3.43
CA TYR A 109 13.44 -6.15 3.27
C TYR A 109 13.99 -5.31 2.10
N GLN A 110 15.29 -5.43 1.79
CA GLN A 110 16.00 -4.57 0.83
C GLN A 110 16.64 -5.38 -0.31
N GLN A 111 15.96 -6.43 -0.79
CA GLN A 111 16.50 -7.28 -1.86
C GLN A 111 16.18 -6.79 -3.28
N GLY A 112 15.44 -5.68 -3.40
CA GLY A 112 14.92 -5.18 -4.67
C GLY A 112 13.72 -5.98 -5.16
N ALA A 113 13.36 -5.79 -6.43
CA ALA A 113 12.19 -6.41 -7.04
C ALA A 113 12.56 -7.03 -8.41
N PRO A 114 11.79 -8.04 -8.88
CA PRO A 114 11.89 -8.50 -10.26
C PRO A 114 11.49 -7.37 -11.23
N ALA A 115 11.92 -7.42 -12.48
CA ALA A 115 11.46 -6.46 -13.48
C ALA A 115 9.93 -6.55 -13.68
N PHE A 116 9.23 -5.44 -13.48
CA PHE A 116 7.75 -5.37 -13.50
C PHE A 116 7.15 -4.39 -14.52
N GLY A 117 7.96 -3.88 -15.46
CA GLY A 117 7.44 -3.01 -16.51
C GLY A 117 6.43 -3.70 -17.42
N PHE A 118 5.65 -2.91 -18.18
CA PHE A 118 4.55 -3.44 -19.00
C PHE A 118 4.96 -4.64 -19.87
N VAL A 119 6.08 -4.51 -20.60
CA VAL A 119 6.57 -5.57 -21.49
C VAL A 119 6.99 -6.82 -20.71
N ASP A 120 7.70 -6.66 -19.58
CA ASP A 120 8.09 -7.80 -18.73
C ASP A 120 6.85 -8.47 -18.13
N SER A 121 5.84 -7.67 -17.79
CA SER A 121 4.59 -8.15 -17.24
C SER A 121 3.75 -8.91 -18.24
N MET A 122 3.63 -8.43 -19.48
CA MET A 122 2.96 -9.17 -20.55
C MET A 122 3.70 -10.47 -20.89
N LYS A 123 5.03 -10.45 -20.89
CA LYS A 123 5.82 -11.69 -21.04
C LYS A 123 5.56 -12.67 -19.90
N ALA A 124 5.52 -12.20 -18.66
CA ALA A 124 5.28 -13.05 -17.49
C ALA A 124 3.84 -13.60 -17.45
N TRP A 125 2.87 -12.80 -17.89
CA TRP A 125 1.48 -13.19 -18.04
C TRP A 125 1.30 -14.32 -19.06
N ASN A 126 2.13 -14.32 -20.11
CA ASN A 126 2.23 -15.40 -21.11
C ASN A 126 0.86 -15.84 -21.63
N ASP A 127 0.11 -14.90 -22.22
CA ASP A 127 -1.24 -15.12 -22.77
C ASP A 127 -2.26 -15.74 -21.79
N GLY A 128 -2.10 -15.45 -20.49
CA GLY A 128 -2.98 -15.94 -19.42
C GLY A 128 -2.54 -17.25 -18.80
N LEU A 129 -1.42 -17.84 -19.25
CA LEU A 129 -0.83 -19.01 -18.61
C LEU A 129 -0.23 -18.68 -17.25
N ALA A 130 0.22 -17.43 -17.05
CA ALA A 130 0.77 -16.90 -15.80
C ALA A 130 1.92 -17.76 -15.21
N ASP A 131 2.77 -18.32 -16.09
CA ASP A 131 3.88 -19.20 -15.76
C ASP A 131 5.26 -18.57 -16.06
N GLY A 132 5.29 -17.25 -16.25
CA GLY A 132 6.50 -16.52 -16.63
C GLY A 132 7.12 -15.66 -15.54
N ALA A 133 6.60 -15.68 -14.30
CA ALA A 133 7.04 -14.76 -13.25
C ALA A 133 8.53 -14.92 -12.91
N VAL A 134 9.06 -16.15 -12.96
CA VAL A 134 10.47 -16.44 -12.66
C VAL A 134 11.34 -16.37 -13.92
N SER A 135 10.94 -17.03 -15.00
CA SER A 135 11.79 -17.26 -16.17
C SER A 135 11.75 -16.13 -17.22
N ARG A 136 10.72 -15.26 -17.18
CA ARG A 136 10.50 -14.22 -18.20
C ARG A 136 10.65 -12.79 -17.66
N ARG A 137 11.11 -12.66 -16.42
CA ARG A 137 11.46 -11.38 -15.77
C ARG A 137 12.92 -11.40 -15.34
N SER A 138 13.61 -10.28 -15.49
CA SER A 138 14.91 -10.10 -14.83
C SER A 138 14.72 -10.21 -13.31
N SER A 139 15.60 -10.95 -12.65
CA SER A 139 15.51 -11.26 -11.21
C SER A 139 14.16 -11.84 -10.77
N GLY A 140 13.45 -12.56 -11.66
CA GLY A 140 12.09 -13.08 -11.43
C GLY A 140 11.93 -13.93 -10.17
N TRP A 141 13.00 -14.59 -9.71
CA TRP A 141 13.01 -15.38 -8.48
C TRP A 141 12.69 -14.54 -7.22
N LEU A 142 13.02 -13.24 -7.21
CA LEU A 142 12.67 -12.33 -6.11
C LEU A 142 11.16 -12.22 -5.91
N GLY A 143 10.37 -12.38 -6.99
CA GLY A 143 8.91 -12.38 -6.92
C GLY A 143 8.30 -13.64 -6.29
N GLN A 144 9.10 -14.66 -5.97
CA GLN A 144 8.66 -15.85 -5.22
C GLN A 144 8.96 -15.75 -3.73
N GLY A 145 9.67 -14.72 -3.27
CA GLY A 145 9.86 -14.46 -1.85
C GLY A 145 8.58 -13.94 -1.20
N TYR A 146 8.26 -14.43 0.01
CA TYR A 146 7.20 -13.89 0.85
C TYR A 146 7.66 -13.71 2.30
N TYR A 147 6.99 -12.83 3.03
CA TYR A 147 7.17 -12.63 4.46
C TYR A 147 6.24 -13.53 5.26
N GLU A 148 6.78 -14.15 6.31
CA GLU A 148 5.96 -14.84 7.29
C GLU A 148 5.28 -13.83 8.22
N PRO A 149 4.19 -14.20 8.91
CA PRO A 149 3.52 -13.29 9.84
C PRO A 149 4.43 -12.68 10.91
N ALA A 150 5.48 -13.41 11.31
CA ALA A 150 6.48 -12.95 12.26
C ALA A 150 7.49 -11.94 11.67
N ASP A 151 7.67 -11.93 10.35
CA ASP A 151 8.46 -10.90 9.66
C ASP A 151 7.65 -9.59 9.58
N MET A 152 6.33 -9.67 9.42
CA MET A 152 5.45 -8.51 9.26
C MET A 152 4.35 -8.43 10.34
N PRO A 153 4.71 -8.33 11.63
CA PRO A 153 3.76 -8.44 12.73
C PRO A 153 2.72 -7.31 12.72
N PHE A 154 3.12 -6.10 12.35
CA PHE A 154 2.22 -4.94 12.23
C PHE A 154 1.13 -5.17 11.17
N TYR A 155 1.52 -5.46 9.92
CA TYR A 155 0.59 -5.69 8.83
C TYR A 155 -0.33 -6.89 9.08
N ASN A 156 0.20 -7.98 9.66
CA ASN A 156 -0.61 -9.14 10.02
C ASN A 156 -1.63 -8.81 11.12
N ALA A 157 -1.24 -7.98 12.09
CA ALA A 157 -2.15 -7.56 13.14
C ALA A 157 -3.28 -6.69 12.60
N ILE A 158 -2.98 -5.70 11.74
CA ILE A 158 -3.99 -4.87 11.08
C ILE A 158 -4.92 -5.71 10.19
N ALA A 159 -4.38 -6.60 9.35
CA ALA A 159 -5.17 -7.46 8.48
C ALA A 159 -6.08 -8.45 9.24
N SER A 160 -5.73 -8.77 10.50
CA SER A 160 -6.54 -9.67 11.34
C SER A 160 -7.77 -9.01 11.98
N VAL A 161 -7.83 -7.68 12.01
CA VAL A 161 -8.89 -6.91 12.69
C VAL A 161 -9.67 -5.98 11.76
N PHE A 162 -9.10 -5.62 10.60
CA PHE A 162 -9.76 -4.83 9.56
C PHE A 162 -10.07 -5.66 8.31
N THR A 163 -10.93 -5.12 7.44
CA THR A 163 -11.26 -5.75 6.16
C THR A 163 -10.03 -5.83 5.26
N THR A 164 -9.74 -7.04 4.77
CA THR A 164 -8.69 -7.30 3.78
C THR A 164 -9.31 -7.71 2.44
N CYS A 165 -8.94 -7.01 1.36
CA CYS A 165 -9.43 -7.28 0.00
C CYS A 165 -8.45 -8.16 -0.78
N ASP A 166 -8.62 -9.48 -0.73
CA ASP A 166 -7.75 -10.45 -1.44
C ASP A 166 -7.99 -10.53 -2.97
N ALA A 167 -8.93 -9.73 -3.49
CA ALA A 167 -9.30 -9.59 -4.90
C ALA A 167 -8.95 -8.23 -5.49
N TYR A 168 -8.09 -7.46 -4.81
CA TYR A 168 -7.71 -6.12 -5.24
C TYR A 168 -6.50 -6.20 -6.18
N HIS A 169 -6.68 -5.77 -7.43
CA HIS A 169 -5.65 -5.81 -8.46
C HIS A 169 -5.25 -4.41 -8.90
N ALA A 170 -3.98 -4.24 -9.26
CA ALA A 170 -3.52 -3.06 -9.99
C ALA A 170 -4.36 -2.87 -11.27
N SER A 171 -4.60 -1.61 -11.65
CA SER A 171 -5.41 -1.31 -12.85
C SER A 171 -4.74 -1.83 -14.12
N VAL A 172 -3.41 -1.79 -14.17
CA VAL A 172 -2.59 -2.35 -15.24
C VAL A 172 -1.40 -3.07 -14.62
N GLN A 173 -1.03 -4.24 -15.16
CA GLN A 173 0.22 -4.93 -14.81
C GLN A 173 1.43 -4.16 -15.37
N CYS A 174 1.81 -3.08 -14.70
CA CYS A 174 2.77 -2.09 -15.16
C CYS A 174 3.50 -1.45 -13.98
N ASN A 175 4.40 -0.51 -14.28
CA ASN A 175 5.13 0.30 -13.32
C ASN A 175 4.22 1.26 -12.51
N THR A 176 4.86 1.97 -11.59
CA THR A 176 4.32 2.97 -10.66
C THR A 176 3.44 4.01 -11.35
N ASN A 177 3.99 4.77 -12.32
CA ASN A 177 3.31 5.97 -12.82
C ASN A 177 1.99 5.63 -13.50
N THR A 178 1.97 4.57 -14.31
CA THR A 178 0.74 4.09 -14.96
C THR A 178 -0.37 3.81 -13.93
N ASN A 179 -0.04 3.15 -12.82
CA ASN A 179 -1.03 2.85 -11.78
C ASN A 179 -1.37 4.07 -10.91
N ARG A 180 -0.44 5.01 -10.72
CA ARG A 180 -0.73 6.30 -10.06
C ARG A 180 -1.63 7.21 -10.91
N ASP A 181 -1.51 7.16 -12.24
CA ASP A 181 -2.45 7.83 -13.16
C ASP A 181 -3.86 7.25 -13.04
N HIS A 182 -3.99 5.92 -13.00
CA HIS A 182 -5.28 5.27 -12.74
C HIS A 182 -5.82 5.62 -11.36
N PHE A 183 -4.96 5.67 -10.35
CA PHE A 183 -5.34 6.04 -9.00
C PHE A 183 -5.91 7.47 -8.93
N MET A 184 -5.28 8.42 -9.61
CA MET A 184 -5.71 9.82 -9.60
C MET A 184 -6.80 10.14 -10.62
N THR A 185 -6.99 9.35 -11.68
CA THR A 185 -7.85 9.76 -12.80
C THR A 185 -8.75 8.67 -13.38
N GLY A 186 -8.59 7.41 -12.96
CA GLY A 186 -9.29 6.25 -13.50
C GLY A 186 -8.75 5.73 -14.83
N THR A 187 -7.72 6.37 -15.41
CA THR A 187 -7.13 5.99 -16.70
C THR A 187 -5.65 6.37 -16.75
N SER A 188 -4.83 5.68 -17.55
CA SER A 188 -3.47 6.13 -17.89
C SER A 188 -3.40 6.87 -19.23
N GLY A 189 -4.54 7.32 -19.76
CA GLY A 189 -4.63 8.02 -21.04
C GLY A 189 -5.33 7.24 -22.14
N GLY A 190 -5.43 5.91 -22.04
CA GLY A 190 -6.01 5.05 -23.09
C GLY A 190 -7.48 5.35 -23.43
N THR A 191 -8.23 5.98 -22.52
CA THR A 191 -9.64 6.37 -22.73
C THR A 191 -9.83 7.86 -23.02
N VAL A 192 -8.75 8.65 -23.03
CA VAL A 192 -8.82 10.13 -23.10
C VAL A 192 -7.79 10.77 -24.05
N ARG A 193 -6.75 10.05 -24.50
CA ARG A 193 -5.66 10.54 -25.36
C ARG A 193 -5.21 9.57 -26.46
N ASP A 194 -5.97 8.49 -26.69
CA ASP A 194 -5.67 7.37 -27.61
C ASP A 194 -4.36 6.59 -27.35
N VAL A 195 -3.43 7.14 -26.55
CA VAL A 195 -2.16 6.50 -26.15
C VAL A 195 -2.08 6.44 -24.62
N PRO A 196 -2.07 5.24 -24.03
CA PRO A 196 -1.85 5.08 -22.60
C PRO A 196 -0.37 5.27 -22.25
N VAL A 197 -0.12 5.81 -21.06
CA VAL A 197 1.17 5.70 -20.37
C VAL A 197 1.34 4.25 -19.91
N THR A 198 2.49 3.65 -20.22
CA THR A 198 2.78 2.23 -19.91
C THR A 198 4.19 2.03 -19.34
N ASP A 199 4.77 3.08 -18.78
CA ASP A 199 6.06 3.10 -18.11
C ASP A 199 6.08 4.21 -17.04
N ASN A 200 7.26 4.53 -16.51
CA ASN A 200 7.47 5.63 -15.56
C ASN A 200 7.86 6.95 -16.26
N SER A 201 7.39 7.18 -17.47
CA SER A 201 7.56 8.48 -18.13
C SER A 201 6.42 9.43 -17.79
N TYR A 202 6.69 10.73 -17.93
CA TYR A 202 5.69 11.78 -17.94
C TYR A 202 6.04 12.80 -19.02
N ILE A 203 5.04 13.59 -19.45
CA ILE A 203 5.25 14.57 -20.52
C ILE A 203 5.60 15.96 -19.95
N PRO A 204 6.57 16.67 -20.53
CA PRO A 204 6.73 18.10 -20.30
C PRO A 204 5.45 18.86 -20.66
N GLY A 205 5.02 19.79 -19.80
CA GLY A 205 3.77 20.54 -19.96
C GLY A 205 2.55 19.87 -19.32
N GLY A 206 2.67 18.58 -18.96
CA GLY A 206 1.69 17.84 -18.19
C GLY A 206 0.48 17.33 -18.98
N TYR A 207 -0.21 16.36 -18.40
CA TYR A 207 -1.43 15.78 -18.93
C TYR A 207 -2.63 16.73 -18.80
N GLU A 208 -3.48 16.76 -19.82
CA GLU A 208 -4.61 17.72 -19.91
C GLU A 208 -5.96 17.12 -19.49
N TRP A 209 -6.05 15.82 -19.22
CA TRP A 209 -7.32 15.21 -18.79
C TRP A 209 -7.57 15.45 -17.31
N THR A 210 -8.86 15.50 -16.96
CA THR A 210 -9.29 15.87 -15.60
C THR A 210 -8.98 14.80 -14.57
N THR A 211 -8.27 15.19 -13.51
CA THR A 211 -7.99 14.38 -12.33
C THR A 211 -9.21 14.24 -11.40
N TYR A 212 -9.16 13.28 -10.48
CA TYR A 212 -10.16 13.14 -9.42
C TYR A 212 -10.10 14.31 -8.44
N ALA A 213 -8.91 14.83 -8.14
CA ALA A 213 -8.74 16.04 -7.33
C ALA A 213 -9.49 17.25 -7.92
N GLU A 214 -9.40 17.50 -9.23
CA GLU A 214 -10.18 18.55 -9.90
C GLU A 214 -11.69 18.29 -9.87
N ARG A 215 -12.12 17.01 -9.89
CA ARG A 215 -13.54 16.64 -9.73
C ARG A 215 -14.03 16.94 -8.32
N LEU A 216 -13.24 16.64 -7.29
CA LEU A 216 -13.55 16.97 -5.90
C LEU A 216 -13.62 18.49 -5.70
N GLU A 217 -12.63 19.23 -6.24
CA GLU A 217 -12.59 20.70 -6.20
C GLU A 217 -13.87 21.31 -6.79
N ARG A 218 -14.28 20.88 -7.98
CA ARG A 218 -15.49 21.36 -8.64
C ARG A 218 -16.77 20.97 -7.90
N ALA A 219 -16.77 19.82 -7.22
CA ALA A 219 -17.90 19.36 -6.41
C ALA A 219 -17.99 20.06 -5.04
N GLY A 220 -17.00 20.89 -4.67
CA GLY A 220 -16.92 21.50 -3.35
C GLY A 220 -16.61 20.50 -2.23
N ILE A 221 -16.09 19.33 -2.56
CA ILE A 221 -15.65 18.32 -1.58
C ILE A 221 -14.23 18.69 -1.15
N SER A 222 -13.98 18.83 0.16
CA SER A 222 -12.65 19.19 0.64
C SER A 222 -11.65 18.06 0.41
N TRP A 223 -10.48 18.39 -0.14
CA TRP A 223 -9.43 17.42 -0.43
C TRP A 223 -8.03 18.00 -0.21
N LYS A 224 -7.05 17.13 0.03
CA LYS A 224 -5.63 17.50 0.13
C LYS A 224 -4.71 16.29 -0.09
N THR A 225 -3.57 16.52 -0.70
CA THR A 225 -2.40 15.64 -0.63
C THR A 225 -1.48 16.13 0.49
N TYR A 226 -1.16 15.27 1.43
CA TYR A 226 -0.06 15.45 2.36
C TYR A 226 1.14 14.75 1.74
N GLN A 227 2.17 15.52 1.40
CA GLN A 227 3.35 15.00 0.70
C GLN A 227 4.63 15.37 1.44
N ALA A 228 5.57 14.44 1.51
CA ALA A 228 6.93 14.67 1.96
C ALA A 228 7.71 15.61 1.01
N LEU A 229 8.96 15.95 1.34
CA LEU A 229 9.77 16.82 0.49
C LEU A 229 10.27 16.13 -0.79
N ASP A 230 10.13 14.82 -0.88
CA ASP A 230 10.32 14.06 -2.12
C ASP A 230 9.00 13.43 -2.57
N ASN A 231 8.81 13.39 -3.89
CA ASN A 231 7.63 12.80 -4.51
C ASN A 231 7.82 11.30 -4.78
N TYR A 232 9.03 10.90 -5.19
CA TYR A 232 9.34 9.54 -5.65
C TYR A 232 8.34 8.94 -6.66
N ASP A 233 7.73 9.81 -7.49
CA ASP A 233 6.63 9.45 -8.41
C ASP A 233 5.32 8.96 -7.75
N ASP A 234 5.13 9.22 -6.46
CA ASP A 234 3.95 8.77 -5.70
C ASP A 234 2.77 9.75 -5.72
N ASN A 235 2.99 11.04 -6.02
CA ASN A 235 1.95 12.03 -6.33
C ASN A 235 1.89 12.29 -7.84
N ALA A 236 0.97 11.59 -8.51
CA ALA A 236 0.73 11.77 -9.94
C ALA A 236 0.16 13.14 -10.31
N LEU A 237 -0.43 13.91 -9.38
CA LEU A 237 -0.97 15.24 -9.69
C LEU A 237 0.12 16.15 -10.30
N ALA A 238 1.38 15.97 -9.88
CA ALA A 238 2.54 16.68 -10.41
C ALA A 238 2.74 16.53 -11.94
N TRP A 239 2.14 15.50 -12.55
CA TRP A 239 2.25 15.23 -13.99
C TRP A 239 1.12 15.86 -14.80
N PHE A 240 0.15 16.52 -14.17
CA PHE A 240 -1.00 17.13 -14.84
C PHE A 240 -0.79 18.63 -15.06
N ALA A 241 -1.17 19.12 -16.24
CA ALA A 241 -0.94 20.49 -16.67
C ALA A 241 -1.49 21.54 -15.68
N PRO A 242 -2.72 21.40 -15.12
CA PRO A 242 -3.24 22.34 -14.13
C PRO A 242 -2.37 22.45 -12.87
N PHE A 243 -1.75 21.35 -12.44
CA PHE A 243 -0.93 21.29 -11.23
C PHE A 243 0.51 21.76 -11.48
N GLN A 244 1.07 21.47 -12.65
CA GLN A 244 2.37 22.04 -13.06
C GLN A 244 2.32 23.57 -13.19
N GLN A 245 1.16 24.11 -13.57
CA GLN A 245 0.95 25.54 -13.73
C GLN A 245 0.49 26.25 -12.45
N ALA A 246 0.04 25.48 -11.44
CA ALA A 246 -0.49 26.02 -10.20
C ALA A 246 0.60 26.74 -9.40
N LYS A 247 0.26 27.89 -8.82
CA LYS A 247 1.19 28.76 -8.08
C LYS A 247 0.84 28.82 -6.59
N PRO A 248 1.82 29.13 -5.72
CA PRO A 248 1.55 29.41 -4.30
C PRO A 248 0.38 30.38 -4.11
N GLY A 249 -0.55 30.03 -3.23
CA GLY A 249 -1.81 30.74 -3.01
C GLY A 249 -3.00 30.27 -3.87
N GLU A 250 -2.78 29.49 -4.92
CA GLU A 250 -3.86 28.87 -5.71
C GLU A 250 -4.30 27.54 -5.09
N SER A 251 -5.60 27.22 -5.19
CA SER A 251 -6.19 26.04 -4.53
C SER A 251 -5.49 24.73 -4.92
N LEU A 252 -5.23 24.52 -6.22
CA LEU A 252 -4.56 23.30 -6.71
C LEU A 252 -3.12 23.17 -6.17
N TYR A 253 -2.40 24.28 -6.01
CA TYR A 253 -1.06 24.26 -5.42
C TYR A 253 -1.11 23.95 -3.93
N GLU A 254 -1.91 24.71 -3.17
CA GLU A 254 -1.98 24.57 -1.71
C GLU A 254 -2.50 23.21 -1.26
N ARG A 255 -3.39 22.59 -2.04
CA ARG A 255 -3.99 21.29 -1.72
C ARG A 255 -3.27 20.12 -2.37
N GLY A 256 -2.72 20.27 -3.57
CA GLY A 256 -2.21 19.16 -4.38
C GLY A 256 -0.69 19.10 -4.55
N MET A 257 0.01 20.22 -4.33
CA MET A 257 1.45 20.34 -4.62
C MET A 257 2.30 20.79 -3.44
N ARG A 258 1.69 21.34 -2.40
CA ARG A 258 2.40 21.82 -1.22
C ARG A 258 2.95 20.65 -0.41
N MET A 259 4.28 20.62 -0.29
CA MET A 259 5.01 19.64 0.51
C MET A 259 5.15 20.07 1.97
N ALA A 260 5.19 19.09 2.87
CA ALA A 260 5.44 19.27 4.30
C ALA A 260 6.89 18.94 4.64
N GLY A 261 7.51 19.74 5.50
CA GLY A 261 8.87 19.50 5.99
C GLY A 261 9.76 20.74 5.96
N ASP A 262 10.92 20.59 6.59
CA ASP A 262 12.01 21.55 6.56
C ASP A 262 12.98 21.16 5.43
N PRO A 263 13.17 22.00 4.39
CA PRO A 263 14.14 21.73 3.32
C PRO A 263 15.56 21.42 3.83
N ALA A 264 15.95 21.93 5.00
CA ALA A 264 17.25 21.59 5.60
C ALA A 264 17.36 20.11 6.03
N LYS A 265 16.22 19.41 6.14
CA LYS A 265 16.09 17.99 6.51
C LYS A 265 15.65 17.09 5.36
N GLU A 266 15.70 17.55 4.11
CA GLU A 266 15.30 16.78 2.92
C GLU A 266 16.06 15.43 2.74
N LYS A 267 17.19 15.27 3.42
CA LYS A 267 18.01 14.04 3.38
C LYS A 267 17.73 13.06 4.51
N ASP A 268 16.87 13.44 5.46
CA ASP A 268 16.46 12.61 6.59
C ASP A 268 15.03 12.08 6.33
N PRO A 269 14.88 10.81 5.91
CA PRO A 269 13.56 10.27 5.59
C PRO A 269 12.62 10.20 6.80
N PHE A 270 13.16 10.03 8.01
CA PHE A 270 12.33 10.00 9.22
C PHE A 270 11.84 11.40 9.57
N ALA A 271 12.69 12.41 9.43
CA ALA A 271 12.24 13.81 9.61
C ALA A 271 11.17 14.22 8.57
N MET A 272 11.26 13.71 7.34
CA MET A 272 10.23 13.91 6.32
C MET A 272 8.92 13.21 6.69
N GLY A 273 8.98 11.96 7.17
CA GLY A 273 7.83 11.22 7.70
C GLY A 273 7.16 11.95 8.87
N ASP A 274 7.95 12.37 9.86
CA ASP A 274 7.47 13.12 11.03
C ASP A 274 6.72 14.40 10.60
N ALA A 275 7.29 15.16 9.65
CA ALA A 275 6.68 16.41 9.18
C ALA A 275 5.39 16.21 8.39
N LEU A 276 5.31 15.14 7.59
CA LEU A 276 4.09 14.72 6.91
C LEU A 276 2.97 14.44 7.92
N VAL A 277 3.29 13.67 8.96
CA VAL A 277 2.35 13.32 10.04
C VAL A 277 1.97 14.52 10.88
N GLU A 278 2.90 15.42 11.15
CA GLU A 278 2.63 16.68 11.84
C GLU A 278 1.64 17.54 11.04
N ALA A 279 1.85 17.71 9.73
CA ALA A 279 0.95 18.47 8.87
C ALA A 279 -0.47 17.88 8.82
N PHE A 280 -0.58 16.56 8.73
CA PHE A 280 -1.85 15.85 8.78
C PHE A 280 -2.54 15.99 10.14
N THR A 281 -1.79 15.77 11.22
CA THR A 281 -2.27 15.93 12.59
C THR A 281 -2.80 17.34 12.84
N ALA A 282 -2.08 18.36 12.36
CA ALA A 282 -2.45 19.75 12.60
C ALA A 282 -3.83 20.08 12.01
N ASP A 283 -4.19 19.48 10.88
CA ASP A 283 -5.53 19.63 10.31
C ASP A 283 -6.59 18.86 11.12
N ILE A 284 -6.29 17.68 11.67
CA ILE A 284 -7.19 16.98 12.61
C ILE A 284 -7.45 17.82 13.87
N GLN A 285 -6.39 18.27 14.52
CA GLN A 285 -6.46 19.02 15.79
C GLN A 285 -7.19 20.36 15.62
N ALA A 286 -7.12 20.93 14.42
CA ALA A 286 -7.82 22.16 14.07
C ALA A 286 -9.25 21.94 13.58
N ASP A 287 -9.76 20.70 13.54
CA ASP A 287 -11.05 20.34 12.94
C ASP A 287 -11.18 20.77 11.47
N ARG A 288 -10.09 20.57 10.71
CA ARG A 288 -9.94 20.93 9.29
C ARG A 288 -9.51 19.75 8.42
N LEU A 289 -9.67 18.51 8.91
CA LEU A 289 -9.33 17.34 8.11
C LEU A 289 -10.19 17.33 6.82
N PRO A 290 -9.57 17.22 5.63
CA PRO A 290 -10.33 17.14 4.38
C PRO A 290 -11.18 15.87 4.30
N GLN A 291 -12.29 15.92 3.56
CA GLN A 291 -13.13 14.74 3.29
C GLN A 291 -12.37 13.66 2.52
N VAL A 292 -11.42 14.04 1.66
CA VAL A 292 -10.51 13.11 0.96
C VAL A 292 -9.05 13.54 1.17
N SER A 293 -8.27 12.68 1.82
CA SER A 293 -6.86 12.93 2.08
C SER A 293 -5.99 11.87 1.42
N TRP A 294 -4.97 12.28 0.68
CA TRP A 294 -3.94 11.39 0.16
C TRP A 294 -2.64 11.57 0.92
N MET A 295 -1.99 10.47 1.28
CA MET A 295 -0.71 10.47 1.96
C MET A 295 0.37 10.02 0.98
N VAL A 296 1.41 10.84 0.81
CA VAL A 296 2.54 10.60 -0.09
C VAL A 296 3.82 10.61 0.76
N ALA A 297 4.24 9.42 1.16
CA ALA A 297 5.41 9.19 2.00
C ALA A 297 6.71 9.48 1.25
N PRO A 298 7.83 9.76 1.95
CA PRO A 298 9.13 9.84 1.31
C PRO A 298 9.54 8.46 0.76
N ALA A 299 10.37 8.43 -0.28
CA ALA A 299 10.81 7.21 -0.96
C ALA A 299 11.25 6.08 -0.01
N ALA A 300 12.00 6.44 1.03
CA ALA A 300 12.54 5.46 1.98
C ALA A 300 11.49 4.83 2.89
N LEU A 301 10.29 5.42 2.97
CA LEU A 301 9.15 4.96 3.76
C LEU A 301 7.94 4.60 2.89
N SER A 302 8.11 4.49 1.56
CA SER A 302 7.03 4.17 0.62
C SER A 302 6.79 2.67 0.45
N GLU A 303 7.58 1.80 1.09
CA GLU A 303 7.65 0.33 0.91
C GLU A 303 8.28 -0.14 -0.42
N HIS A 304 8.80 0.78 -1.24
CA HIS A 304 9.51 0.39 -2.45
C HIS A 304 10.65 -0.60 -2.12
N ALA A 305 10.79 -1.67 -2.92
CA ALA A 305 11.55 -2.87 -2.55
C ALA A 305 13.07 -2.70 -2.35
N ASN A 306 13.60 -1.51 -2.67
CA ASN A 306 14.99 -1.11 -2.37
C ASN A 306 15.16 -0.60 -0.93
N TYR A 307 14.06 -0.21 -0.28
CA TYR A 307 14.02 0.28 1.08
C TYR A 307 13.41 -0.80 1.97
N ALA A 308 13.84 -0.82 3.22
CA ALA A 308 13.22 -1.72 4.16
C ALA A 308 11.80 -1.19 4.44
N PRO A 309 10.82 -2.08 4.68
CA PRO A 309 9.67 -1.67 5.45
C PRO A 309 10.23 -0.96 6.67
N PRO A 310 9.69 0.20 7.03
CA PRO A 310 10.11 0.84 8.24
C PRO A 310 9.99 -0.19 9.37
N SER A 311 11.00 -0.32 10.24
CA SER A 311 10.91 -1.21 11.41
C SER A 311 9.61 -0.97 12.18
N GLU A 312 9.23 -1.86 13.11
CA GLU A 312 8.04 -1.72 13.99
C GLU A 312 7.89 -0.32 14.64
N TYR A 313 8.95 0.49 14.65
CA TYR A 313 9.01 1.85 15.16
C TYR A 313 8.73 2.99 14.15
N THR A 314 8.53 2.68 12.87
CA THR A 314 8.52 3.69 11.79
C THR A 314 7.34 3.55 10.83
N ASP A 315 6.66 2.38 10.81
CA ASP A 315 5.24 2.26 10.44
C ASP A 315 4.34 2.90 11.53
N VAL A 316 4.97 3.32 12.63
CA VAL A 316 4.39 4.05 13.76
C VAL A 316 3.69 5.33 13.34
N ASP A 317 3.89 5.87 12.14
CA ASP A 317 3.27 7.12 11.74
C ASP A 317 1.86 6.99 11.15
N LEU A 318 1.54 5.89 10.46
CA LEU A 318 0.16 5.61 10.04
C LEU A 318 -0.73 5.13 11.19
N VAL A 319 -0.15 5.04 12.38
CA VAL A 319 -0.74 4.40 13.54
C VAL A 319 -0.64 5.28 14.80
N LEU A 320 0.33 6.21 14.84
CA LEU A 320 0.22 7.49 15.53
C LEU A 320 -1.01 8.27 15.03
N TYR A 321 -1.43 8.03 13.78
CA TYR A 321 -2.76 8.32 13.21
C TYR A 321 -3.91 8.04 14.19
N LEU A 322 -3.81 6.93 14.93
CA LEU A 322 -4.89 6.48 15.81
C LEU A 322 -4.71 7.03 17.22
N ARG A 323 -3.47 7.31 17.64
CA ARG A 323 -3.17 7.86 18.97
C ARG A 323 -3.81 9.24 19.17
N LYS A 324 -3.94 10.04 18.11
CA LYS A 324 -4.50 11.41 18.19
C LYS A 324 -5.98 11.50 17.84
N CYS A 325 -6.50 10.61 16.99
CA CYS A 325 -7.95 10.54 16.69
C CYS A 325 -8.81 10.14 17.91
N GLY A 326 -8.25 9.39 18.87
CA GLY A 326 -8.96 8.97 20.09
C GLY A 326 -9.17 10.06 21.14
N GLU A 327 -8.37 11.13 21.15
CA GLU A 327 -8.50 12.23 22.12
C GLU A 327 -9.54 13.28 21.68
N HIS A 328 -9.88 13.33 20.39
CA HIS A 328 -10.91 14.20 19.83
C HIS A 328 -12.06 13.35 19.30
N ALA A 329 -13.00 13.04 20.20
CA ALA A 329 -14.21 12.27 19.94
C ALA A 329 -14.90 12.69 18.63
N ASN A 330 -14.78 11.86 17.58
CA ASN A 330 -15.71 11.64 16.45
C ASN A 330 -15.09 10.84 15.28
N TYR A 331 -13.78 10.54 15.30
CA TYR A 331 -13.15 9.72 14.27
C TYR A 331 -13.29 8.23 14.59
N ALA A 332 -14.34 7.60 14.06
CA ALA A 332 -14.46 6.14 14.06
C ALA A 332 -13.66 5.57 12.89
N LEU A 333 -12.72 4.67 13.20
CA LEU A 333 -12.22 3.72 12.21
C LEU A 333 -13.37 2.79 11.84
N ALA A 334 -13.97 2.98 10.67
CA ALA A 334 -14.86 2.01 10.09
C ALA A 334 -14.01 0.91 9.43
N GLY A 335 -14.13 -0.32 9.95
CA GLY A 335 -13.57 -1.52 9.34
C GLY A 335 -14.44 -2.07 8.22
#